data_AF-A0A536TZZ5-F1
#
_entry.id   AF-A0A536TZZ5-F1
#
_cell.length_a   1.000
_cell.length_b   1.000
_cell.length_c   1.000
_cell.angle_alpha   90.00
_cell.angle_beta   90.00
_cell.angle_gamma   90.00
#
_symmetry.space_group_name_H-M   'P 1'
#
loop_
_entity.id
_entity.type
_entity.pdbx_description
1 polymer ?
#
loop_
_entity_poly.entity_id
_entity_poly.type
_entity_poly.pdbx_seq_one_letter_code
_entity_poly.pdbx_strand_id
1 'polypeptide(L)'
;MPKPAKKAKQAFWERGYLAHGYWLGKERLGQVKLGPKKEWDGIYRWRAGNHSGEAATLDEAKRAVEQAVLVGASQLRLFDKP
;
A
#
# COMPACT_ATOMS: atom_id res chain seq x y z
N MET A 1 -15.08 19.31 27.90
CA MET A 1 -14.28 18.06 27.86
C MET A 1 -13.75 17.87 26.44
N PRO A 2 -12.43 17.83 26.20
CA PRO A 2 -11.93 17.52 24.87
C PRO A 2 -12.29 16.06 24.51
N LYS A 3 -12.93 15.87 23.35
CA LYS A 3 -13.28 14.53 22.84
C LYS A 3 -11.99 13.75 22.58
N PRO A 4 -11.88 12.46 22.97
CA PRO A 4 -10.68 11.69 22.67
C PRO A 4 -10.50 11.61 21.15
N ALA A 5 -9.32 12.02 20.67
CA ALA A 5 -8.96 11.89 19.27
C ALA A 5 -9.12 10.42 18.85
N LYS A 6 -9.96 10.16 17.86
CA LYS A 6 -10.12 8.81 17.30
C LYS A 6 -8.72 8.35 16.86
N LYS A 7 -8.21 7.27 17.45
CA LYS A 7 -6.93 6.65 17.02
C LYS A 7 -7.02 6.46 15.51
N ALA A 8 -6.12 7.12 14.76
CA ALA A 8 -6.01 6.89 13.34
C ALA A 8 -5.79 5.39 13.12
N LYS A 9 -6.56 4.79 12.22
CA LYS A 9 -6.38 3.37 11.87
C LYS A 9 -4.92 3.22 11.41
N GLN A 10 -4.21 2.25 11.96
CA GLN A 10 -2.84 1.97 11.53
C GLN A 10 -2.91 1.02 10.34
N ALA A 11 -2.22 1.37 9.27
CA ALA A 11 -2.11 0.48 8.12
C ALA A 11 -1.20 -0.71 8.46
N PHE A 12 -1.47 -1.88 7.88
CA PHE A 12 -0.71 -3.09 8.13
C PHE A 12 -0.53 -3.91 6.85
N TRP A 13 0.52 -4.72 6.85
CA TRP A 13 0.81 -5.67 5.78
C TRP A 13 0.21 -7.03 6.08
N GLU A 14 -0.61 -7.51 5.16
CA GLU A 14 -1.05 -8.90 5.09
C GLU A 14 -0.07 -9.69 4.22
N ARG A 15 0.47 -10.78 4.76
CA ARG A 15 1.38 -11.69 4.04
C ARG A 15 0.56 -12.77 3.34
N GLY A 16 0.70 -12.86 2.02
CA GLY A 16 0.25 -14.02 1.24
C GLY A 16 1.42 -14.67 0.52
N TYR A 17 1.14 -15.81 -0.13
CA TYR A 17 2.17 -16.65 -0.75
C TYR A 17 2.80 -16.00 -2.00
N LEU A 18 1.99 -15.52 -2.94
CA LEU A 18 2.42 -14.82 -4.16
C LEU A 18 2.01 -13.35 -4.17
N ALA A 19 1.34 -12.87 -3.13
CA ALA A 19 0.89 -11.48 -3.05
C ALA A 19 0.85 -11.04 -1.59
N HIS A 20 1.23 -9.79 -1.35
CA HIS A 20 1.14 -9.12 -0.06
C HIS A 20 0.19 -7.94 -0.21
N GLY A 21 -0.76 -7.79 0.72
CA GLY A 21 -1.73 -6.69 0.72
C GLY A 21 -1.35 -5.63 1.75
N TYR A 22 -1.46 -4.36 1.42
CA TYR A 22 -1.36 -3.26 2.37
C TYR A 22 -2.76 -2.74 2.66
N TRP A 23 -3.16 -2.77 3.93
CA TRP A 23 -4.54 -2.57 4.36
C TRP A 23 -4.65 -1.49 5.44
N LEU A 24 -5.74 -0.73 5.40
CA LEU A 24 -6.15 0.21 6.43
C LEU A 24 -7.57 -0.12 6.88
N GLY A 25 -7.68 -0.90 7.96
CA GLY A 25 -8.96 -1.48 8.37
C GLY A 25 -9.48 -2.46 7.32
N LYS A 26 -10.56 -2.11 6.61
CA LYS A 26 -11.17 -2.93 5.53
C LYS A 26 -10.79 -2.47 4.12
N GLU A 27 -10.04 -1.38 4.01
CA GLU A 27 -9.66 -0.79 2.73
C GLU A 27 -8.28 -1.30 2.31
N ARG A 28 -8.15 -1.79 1.07
CA ARG A 28 -6.86 -2.19 0.51
C ARG A 28 -6.21 -1.00 -0.16
N LEU A 29 -5.14 -0.50 0.43
CA LEU A 29 -4.39 0.66 -0.04
C LEU A 29 -3.38 0.30 -1.13
N GLY A 30 -2.84 -0.92 -1.08
CA GLY A 30 -1.93 -1.39 -2.11
C GLY A 30 -1.68 -2.88 -2.05
N GLN A 31 -0.88 -3.39 -2.98
CA GLN A 31 -0.44 -4.76 -2.99
C GLN A 31 0.93 -4.89 -3.67
N VAL A 32 1.69 -5.89 -3.25
CA VAL A 32 2.90 -6.36 -3.93
C VAL A 32 2.63 -7.78 -4.41
N LYS A 33 2.81 -8.04 -5.69
CA LYS A 33 2.67 -9.35 -6.30
C LYS A 33 4.02 -9.89 -6.73
N LEU A 34 4.16 -11.19 -6.52
CA LEU A 34 5.14 -12.01 -7.17
C LEU A 34 4.53 -12.56 -8.46
N GLY A 35 5.33 -12.69 -9.50
CA GLY A 35 5.05 -13.51 -10.67
C GLY A 35 4.90 -14.99 -10.27
N PRO A 36 4.34 -15.82 -11.16
CA PRO A 36 4.09 -17.23 -10.88
C PRO A 36 5.38 -17.97 -10.50
N LYS A 37 5.31 -18.98 -9.62
CA LYS A 37 6.50 -19.72 -9.13
C LYS A 37 7.40 -20.30 -10.24
N LYS A 38 6.82 -20.65 -11.40
CA LYS A 38 7.57 -21.19 -12.55
C LYS A 38 8.08 -20.11 -13.52
N GLU A 39 7.59 -18.88 -13.38
CA GLU A 39 7.85 -17.74 -14.27
C GLU A 39 8.33 -16.53 -13.46
N TRP A 40 8.89 -16.77 -12.27
CA TRP A 40 9.36 -15.71 -11.40
C TRP A 40 10.66 -15.15 -11.96
N ASP A 41 10.56 -13.93 -12.45
CA ASP A 41 11.62 -13.14 -13.06
C ASP A 41 12.49 -12.40 -12.03
N GLY A 42 12.24 -12.60 -10.74
CA GLY A 42 12.95 -11.89 -9.67
C GLY A 42 12.38 -10.50 -9.38
N ILE A 43 11.28 -10.10 -10.04
CA ILE A 43 10.78 -8.72 -10.00
C ILE A 43 9.46 -8.62 -9.24
N TYR A 44 9.47 -7.84 -8.17
CA TYR A 44 8.27 -7.52 -7.38
C TYR A 44 7.45 -6.43 -8.04
N ARG A 45 6.21 -6.76 -8.41
CA ARG A 45 5.27 -5.83 -9.04
C ARG A 45 4.34 -5.27 -8.00
N TRP A 46 4.33 -3.97 -7.82
CA TRP A 46 3.52 -3.32 -6.81
C TRP A 46 2.53 -2.33 -7.40
N ARG A 47 1.43 -2.10 -6.69
CA ARG A 47 0.44 -1.07 -7.03
C ARG A 47 -0.21 -0.48 -5.79
N ALA A 48 -0.53 0.80 -5.86
CA ALA A 48 -1.24 1.56 -4.84
C ALA A 48 -2.01 2.72 -5.49
N GLY A 49 -3.33 2.73 -5.36
CA GLY A 49 -4.18 3.69 -6.08
C GLY A 49 -3.93 3.66 -7.60
N ASN A 50 -3.57 4.81 -8.16
CA ASN A 50 -3.22 4.99 -9.58
C ASN A 50 -1.72 4.80 -9.87
N HIS A 51 -0.91 4.47 -8.86
CA HIS A 51 0.52 4.22 -9.00
C HIS A 51 0.82 2.73 -9.07
N SER A 52 1.81 2.38 -9.86
CA SER A 52 2.33 1.01 -9.97
C SER A 52 3.77 1.04 -10.41
N GLY A 53 4.51 -0.01 -10.08
CA GLY A 53 5.90 -0.16 -10.50
C GLY A 53 6.45 -1.53 -10.21
N GLU A 54 7.75 -1.65 -10.45
CA GLU A 54 8.53 -2.85 -10.29
C GLU A 54 9.70 -2.57 -9.33
N ALA A 55 10.12 -3.56 -8.56
CA ALA A 55 11.27 -3.47 -7.66
C ALA A 55 12.02 -4.81 -7.59
N ALA A 56 13.31 -4.75 -7.32
CA ALA A 56 14.15 -5.95 -7.22
C ALA A 56 13.94 -6.71 -5.90
N THR A 57 13.46 -6.04 -4.85
CA THR A 57 13.23 -6.65 -3.55
C THR A 57 11.83 -6.40 -3.00
N LEU A 58 11.36 -7.31 -2.14
CA LEU A 58 10.06 -7.18 -1.47
C LEU A 58 10.01 -5.93 -0.60
N ASP A 59 11.11 -5.58 0.08
CA ASP A 59 11.16 -4.41 0.95
C ASP A 59 10.99 -3.11 0.17
N GLU A 60 11.70 -2.97 -0.95
CA GLU A 60 11.57 -1.82 -1.84
C GLU A 60 10.15 -1.70 -2.42
N ALA A 61 9.57 -2.83 -2.86
CA ALA A 61 8.20 -2.86 -3.35
C ALA A 61 7.18 -2.42 -2.27
N LYS A 62 7.36 -2.86 -1.03
CA LYS A 62 6.51 -2.44 0.10
C LYS A 62 6.67 -0.96 0.40
N ARG A 63 7.90 -0.45 0.49
CA ARG A 63 8.16 0.98 0.70
C ARG A 63 7.54 1.82 -0.41
N ALA A 64 7.64 1.39 -1.66
CA ALA A 64 7.07 2.10 -2.79
C ALA A 64 5.53 2.17 -2.71
N VAL A 65 4.87 1.10 -2.27
CA VAL A 65 3.43 1.11 -1.95
C VAL A 65 3.12 2.13 -0.85
N GLU A 66 3.87 2.10 0.25
CA GLU A 66 3.66 3.02 1.37
C GLU A 66 3.82 4.49 0.94
N GLN A 67 4.85 4.80 0.15
CA GLN A 67 5.07 6.14 -0.40
C GLN A 67 3.94 6.57 -1.34
N ALA A 68 3.53 5.70 -2.26
CA ALA A 68 2.44 5.99 -3.19
C ALA A 68 1.10 6.22 -2.47
N VAL A 69 0.84 5.47 -1.40
CA VAL A 69 -0.32 5.67 -0.53
C VAL A 69 -0.25 7.02 0.17
N LEU A 70 0.90 7.41 0.72
CA LEU A 70 1.07 8.72 1.38
C LEU A 70 0.85 9.88 0.42
N VAL A 71 1.35 9.78 -0.81
CA VAL A 71 1.13 10.77 -1.87
C VAL A 71 -0.35 10.81 -2.26
N GLY A 72 -0.99 9.66 -2.51
CA GLY A 72 -2.41 9.58 -2.85
C GLY A 72 -3.34 10.08 -1.73
N ALA A 73 -3.01 9.79 -0.48
CA ALA A 73 -3.74 10.29 0.69
C ALA A 73 -3.63 11.82 0.81
N SER A 74 -2.46 12.39 0.50
CA SER A 74 -2.27 13.84 0.43
C SER A 74 -3.12 14.47 -0.68
N GLN A 75 -3.26 13.80 -1.83
CA GLN A 75 -4.06 14.28 -2.95
C GLN A 75 -5.57 14.28 -2.65
N LEU A 76 -6.10 13.28 -1.93
CA LEU A 76 -7.53 13.23 -1.58
C LEU A 76 -7.94 14.32 -0.57
N ARG A 77 -7.01 14.82 0.25
CA ARG A 77 -7.29 15.90 1.22
C ARG A 77 -7.40 17.29 0.60
N LEU A 78 -7.21 17.44 -0.72
CA LEU A 78 -7.31 18.75 -1.39
C LEU A 78 -8.74 19.33 -1.40
N PHE A 79 -9.77 18.55 -1.05
CA PHE A 79 -11.17 18.98 -1.06
C PHE A 79 -11.91 18.83 0.28
N ASP A 80 -11.22 18.98 1.42
CA ASP A 80 -11.93 19.29 2.68
C ASP A 80 -12.45 20.73 2.59
N LYS A 81 -13.69 20.86 2.10
CA LYS A 81 -14.39 22.14 1.94
C LYS A 81 -14.83 22.66 3.33
N PRO A 82 -14.71 23.98 3.61
CA PRO A 82 -15.03 24.58 4.91
C PRO A 82 -16.50 24.44 5.34
#